data_AF-A0A375CR54-F1
#
_entry.id   AF-A0A375CR54-F1
#
_cell.length_a   1.000
_cell.length_b   1.000
_cell.length_c   1.000
_cell.angle_alpha   90.00
_cell.angle_beta   90.00
_cell.angle_gamma   90.00
#
_symmetry.space_group_name_H-M   'P 1'
#
loop_
_entity.id
_entity.type
_entity.pdbx_description
1 polymer ?
#
loop_
_entity_poly.entity_id
_entity_poly.type
_entity_poly.pdbx_seq_one_letter_code
_entity_poly.pdbx_strand_id
1 'polypeptide(L)'
;MYAAQDLTTALWESGFCTNDMMQPGTFYIRPDIAEAGLIATFTLKADIQVLDLDGTVLSKLGIYDQIHGEHAWCQWFGLRMLELLAGFRGDTAPVGFRYPSRKHKSHLALAVQSSSLETWRRLVDVQVKPFAGMPEFAKGASAPNTCSGDCHQIRYLVATR
;
A
#
# COMPACT_ATOMS: atom_id res chain seq x y z
N MET A 1 1.95 9.79 -1.80
CA MET A 1 1.06 8.99 -0.93
C MET A 1 1.31 7.51 -1.23
N TYR A 2 1.32 6.64 -0.21
CA TYR A 2 1.47 5.19 -0.39
C TYR A 2 0.19 4.49 0.06
N ALA A 3 -0.36 3.61 -0.77
CA ALA A 3 -1.57 2.85 -0.47
C ALA A 3 -1.44 1.40 -0.95
N ALA A 4 -2.34 0.52 -0.53
CA ALA A 4 -2.36 -0.87 -0.99
C ALA A 4 -3.78 -1.32 -1.36
N GLN A 5 -3.92 -2.36 -2.19
CA GLN A 5 -5.24 -2.85 -2.65
C GLN A 5 -6.01 -3.65 -1.60
N ASP A 6 -5.32 -4.09 -0.54
CA ASP A 6 -5.90 -4.87 0.55
C ASP A 6 -5.42 -4.35 1.91
N LEU A 7 -6.20 -4.64 2.94
CA LEU A 7 -5.96 -4.15 4.30
C LEU A 7 -4.67 -4.72 4.88
N THR A 8 -4.39 -6.00 4.62
CA THR A 8 -3.21 -6.68 5.15
C THR A 8 -1.93 -5.99 4.65
N THR A 9 -1.82 -5.75 3.35
CA THR A 9 -0.69 -5.04 2.75
C THR A 9 -0.60 -3.60 3.28
N ALA A 10 -1.73 -2.90 3.44
CA ALA A 10 -1.73 -1.53 4.00
C ALA A 10 -1.22 -1.49 5.44
N LEU A 11 -1.61 -2.46 6.28
CA LEU A 11 -1.15 -2.58 7.67
C LEU A 11 0.35 -2.90 7.75
N TRP A 12 0.85 -3.78 6.87
CA TRP A 12 2.28 -4.09 6.78
C TRP A 12 3.08 -2.87 6.32
N GLU A 13 2.67 -2.21 5.23
CA GLU A 13 3.40 -1.08 4.66
C GLU A 13 3.45 0.14 5.59
N SER A 14 2.34 0.46 6.26
CA SER A 14 2.26 1.47 7.34
C SER A 14 2.97 1.07 8.63
N GLY A 15 3.32 -0.22 8.74
CA GLY A 15 3.98 -0.84 9.89
C GLY A 15 3.12 -0.95 11.15
N PHE A 16 1.79 -0.94 11.03
CA PHE A 16 0.94 -1.46 12.10
C PHE A 16 1.42 -2.86 12.53
N CYS A 17 1.87 -3.61 11.52
CA CYS A 17 2.70 -4.80 11.54
C CYS A 17 3.96 -4.74 12.44
N THR A 18 3.99 -5.39 13.61
CA THR A 18 5.25 -5.71 14.32
C THR A 18 5.48 -7.22 14.32
N ASN A 19 6.64 -7.65 13.83
CA ASN A 19 7.02 -9.07 13.87
C ASN A 19 7.12 -9.55 15.32
N ASP A 20 6.52 -10.70 15.60
CA ASP A 20 6.74 -11.36 16.89
C ASP A 20 8.05 -12.17 16.83
N MET A 21 9.07 -11.69 17.54
CA MET A 21 10.36 -12.37 17.63
C MET A 21 10.28 -13.67 18.44
N MET A 22 9.26 -13.83 19.28
CA MET A 22 9.04 -15.01 20.12
C MET A 22 8.30 -16.12 19.35
N GLN A 23 7.56 -15.77 18.30
CA GLN A 23 6.81 -16.72 17.46
C GLN A 23 7.06 -16.42 15.97
N PRO A 24 8.14 -16.98 15.39
CA PRO A 24 8.50 -16.75 14.00
C PRO A 24 7.35 -17.03 13.02
N GLY A 25 7.12 -16.09 12.11
CA GLY A 25 6.01 -16.17 11.15
C GLY A 25 4.70 -15.57 11.64
N THR A 26 4.65 -15.04 12.87
CA THR A 26 3.49 -14.31 13.40
C THR A 26 3.80 -12.83 13.58
N PHE A 27 2.74 -12.03 13.70
CA PHE A 27 2.83 -10.60 13.93
C PHE A 27 1.75 -10.15 14.92
N TYR A 28 2.00 -9.04 15.57
CA TYR A 28 1.03 -8.34 16.40
C TYR A 28 0.96 -6.85 16.04
N ILE A 29 -0.15 -6.23 16.41
CA ILE A 29 -0.35 -4.79 16.33
C ILE A 29 -0.26 -4.26 17.75
N ARG A 30 0.59 -3.26 17.99
CA ARG A 30 0.74 -2.68 19.31
C ARG A 30 -0.57 -1.98 19.74
N PRO A 31 -0.97 -2.04 21.02
CA PRO A 31 -2.21 -1.43 21.50
C PRO A 31 -2.32 0.07 21.20
N ASP A 32 -1.23 0.83 21.36
CA ASP A 32 -1.21 2.26 21.08
C ASP A 32 -1.48 2.57 19.59
N ILE A 33 -0.97 1.74 18.68
CA ILE A 33 -1.25 1.85 17.25
C ILE A 33 -2.67 1.39 16.92
N ALA A 34 -3.18 0.38 17.63
CA ALA A 34 -4.53 -0.09 17.42
C ALA A 34 -5.59 0.97 17.79
N GLU A 35 -5.35 1.69 18.89
CA GLU A 35 -6.24 2.74 19.39
C GLU A 35 -6.18 4.02 18.55
N ALA A 36 -4.97 4.48 18.19
CA ALA A 36 -4.78 5.72 17.44
C ALA A 36 -4.88 5.56 15.92
N GLY A 37 -4.70 4.35 15.40
CA GLY A 37 -4.58 4.07 13.98
C GLY A 37 -5.84 4.41 13.18
N LEU A 38 -5.65 5.01 12.02
CA LEU A 38 -6.71 5.30 11.06
C LEU A 38 -6.53 4.49 9.78
N ILE A 39 -7.63 3.99 9.24
CA ILE A 39 -7.70 3.35 7.93
C ILE A 39 -8.51 4.25 7.00
N ALA A 40 -7.85 4.78 5.97
CA ALA A 40 -8.49 5.50 4.88
C ALA A 40 -8.70 4.54 3.70
N THR A 41 -9.96 4.31 3.33
CA THR A 41 -10.37 3.55 2.15
C THR A 41 -10.69 4.51 1.02
N PHE A 42 -10.02 4.33 -0.12
CA PHE A 42 -10.28 5.04 -1.36
C PHE A 42 -11.04 4.14 -2.33
N THR A 43 -12.23 4.54 -2.72
CA THR A 43 -13.03 3.85 -3.75
C THR A 43 -12.93 4.64 -5.05
N LEU A 44 -12.41 4.03 -6.11
CA LEU A 44 -12.29 4.70 -7.40
C LEU A 44 -13.68 4.95 -8.02
N LYS A 45 -13.89 6.18 -8.50
CA LYS A 45 -15.08 6.59 -9.27
C LYS A 45 -14.92 6.36 -10.76
N ALA A 46 -13.68 6.27 -11.22
CA ALA A 46 -13.29 6.04 -12.60
C ALA A 46 -11.91 5.36 -12.62
N ASP A 47 -11.54 4.81 -13.77
CA ASP A 47 -10.23 4.21 -13.96
C ASP A 47 -9.12 5.26 -13.79
N ILE A 48 -8.05 4.83 -13.10
CA ILE A 48 -6.85 5.63 -12.91
C ILE A 48 -5.72 5.06 -13.76
N GLN A 49 -4.92 5.94 -14.36
CA GLN A 49 -3.71 5.51 -15.03
C GLN A 49 -2.58 5.38 -14.00
N VAL A 50 -1.95 4.22 -13.95
CA VAL A 50 -0.78 3.94 -13.11
C VAL A 50 0.24 3.17 -13.92
N LEU A 51 1.52 3.43 -13.71
CA LEU A 51 2.56 2.58 -14.27
C LEU A 51 2.58 1.28 -13.48
N ASP A 52 2.40 0.15 -14.15
CA ASP A 52 2.42 -1.16 -13.50
C ASP A 52 3.84 -1.72 -13.52
N LEU A 53 4.48 -1.80 -12.35
CA LEU A 53 5.77 -2.46 -12.15
C LEU A 53 5.54 -3.79 -11.43
N ASP A 54 4.71 -4.66 -11.99
CA ASP A 54 4.54 -6.01 -11.46
C ASP A 54 5.83 -6.85 -11.56
N GLY A 55 5.81 -8.05 -10.98
CA GLY A 55 6.98 -8.93 -10.99
C GLY A 55 7.49 -9.24 -12.40
N THR A 56 6.61 -9.37 -13.39
CA THR A 56 7.00 -9.66 -14.78
C THR A 56 7.71 -8.48 -15.42
N VAL A 57 7.18 -7.27 -15.25
CA VAL A 57 7.79 -6.03 -15.76
C VAL A 57 9.15 -5.83 -15.12
N LEU A 58 9.26 -6.01 -13.80
CA LEU A 58 10.53 -5.86 -13.08
C LEU A 58 11.57 -6.89 -13.49
N SER A 59 11.17 -8.15 -13.73
CA SER A 59 12.08 -9.18 -14.26
C SER A 59 12.59 -8.82 -15.65
N LYS A 60 11.73 -8.30 -16.52
CA LYS A 60 12.14 -7.84 -17.87
C LYS A 60 13.07 -6.63 -17.83
N LEU A 61 12.91 -5.76 -16.83
CA LEU A 61 13.79 -4.63 -16.58
C LEU A 61 15.12 -5.03 -15.91
N GLY A 62 15.26 -6.30 -15.48
CA GLY A 62 16.46 -6.78 -14.79
C GLY A 62 16.62 -6.25 -13.36
N ILE A 63 15.55 -5.74 -12.76
CA ILE A 63 15.57 -5.08 -11.43
C ILE A 63 14.75 -5.80 -10.35
N TYR A 64 14.27 -7.01 -10.65
CA TYR A 64 13.41 -7.78 -9.75
C TYR A 64 14.04 -7.99 -8.36
N ASP A 65 15.30 -8.40 -8.30
CA ASP A 65 15.97 -8.66 -7.01
C ASP A 65 16.28 -7.36 -6.25
N GLN A 66 16.62 -6.29 -6.98
CA GLN A 66 17.03 -5.01 -6.39
C GLN A 66 15.85 -4.30 -5.73
N ILE A 67 14.64 -4.40 -6.31
CA ILE A 67 13.44 -3.80 -5.71
C ILE A 67 13.03 -4.48 -4.39
N HIS A 68 13.44 -5.73 -4.18
CA HIS A 68 13.26 -6.46 -2.93
C HIS A 68 14.44 -6.30 -1.95
N GLY A 69 15.55 -5.73 -2.43
CA GLY A 69 16.86 -5.70 -1.75
C GLY A 69 17.05 -4.53 -0.79
N GLU A 70 17.90 -3.56 -1.13
CA GLU A 70 18.36 -2.52 -0.21
C GLU A 70 17.41 -1.33 -0.13
N HIS A 71 17.20 -0.80 1.09
CA HIS A 71 16.31 0.34 1.31
C HIS A 71 16.79 1.59 0.56
N ALA A 72 18.10 1.85 0.53
CA ALA A 72 18.67 3.01 -0.15
C ALA A 72 18.41 2.96 -1.66
N TRP A 73 18.56 1.78 -2.26
CA TRP A 73 18.24 1.57 -3.68
C TRP A 73 16.77 1.84 -3.99
N CYS A 74 15.86 1.35 -3.13
CA CYS A 74 14.42 1.58 -3.30
C CYS A 74 14.06 3.07 -3.21
N GLN A 75 14.70 3.84 -2.33
CA GLN A 75 14.51 5.29 -2.24
C GLN A 75 15.00 6.00 -3.51
N TRP A 76 16.21 5.66 -3.97
CA TRP A 76 16.75 6.20 -5.22
C TRP A 76 15.84 5.88 -6.41
N PHE A 77 15.39 4.63 -6.51
CA PHE A 77 14.48 4.19 -7.57
C PHE A 77 13.15 4.95 -7.52
N GLY A 78 12.59 5.12 -6.32
CA GLY A 78 11.38 5.92 -6.10
C GLY A 78 11.52 7.36 -6.61
N LEU A 79 12.67 8.00 -6.35
CA LEU A 79 12.95 9.34 -6.88
C LEU A 79 13.02 9.36 -8.41
N ARG A 80 13.66 8.37 -9.03
CA ARG A 80 13.69 8.24 -10.51
C ARG A 80 12.31 8.00 -11.11
N MET A 81 11.46 7.23 -10.42
CA MET A 81 10.07 7.07 -10.84
C MET A 81 9.28 8.36 -10.74
N LEU A 82 9.51 9.19 -9.71
CA LEU A 82 8.87 10.51 -9.61
C LEU A 82 9.32 11.47 -10.74
N GLU A 83 10.60 11.45 -11.10
CA GLU A 83 11.12 12.20 -12.25
C GLU A 83 10.50 11.71 -13.57
N LEU A 84 10.38 10.40 -13.75
CA LEU A 84 9.74 9.78 -14.91
C LEU A 84 8.27 10.21 -15.02
N LEU A 85 7.52 10.11 -13.92
CA LEU A 85 6.12 10.54 -13.85
C LEU A 85 5.97 12.03 -14.17
N ALA A 86 6.92 12.86 -13.73
CA ALA A 86 6.95 14.29 -14.05
C ALA A 86 7.21 14.58 -15.54
N GLY A 87 7.57 13.59 -16.35
CA GLY A 87 7.65 13.70 -17.81
C GLY A 87 6.31 13.52 -18.53
N PHE A 88 5.32 12.85 -17.91
CA PHE A 88 4.02 12.62 -18.51
C PHE A 88 3.14 13.87 -18.46
N ARG A 89 2.32 14.07 -19.49
CA ARG A 89 1.43 15.24 -19.65
C ARG A 89 0.06 14.80 -20.17
N GLY A 90 -0.95 15.64 -19.94
CA GLY A 90 -2.32 15.42 -20.39
C GLY A 90 -3.14 14.55 -19.45
N ASP A 91 -4.40 14.32 -19.84
CA ASP A 91 -5.42 13.69 -19.00
C ASP A 91 -5.16 12.19 -18.76
N THR A 92 -4.28 11.58 -19.55
CA THR A 92 -3.86 10.18 -19.41
C THR A 92 -2.54 10.03 -18.65
N ALA A 93 -2.01 11.11 -18.06
CA ALA A 93 -0.78 11.03 -17.29
C ALA A 93 -0.99 10.11 -16.07
N PRO A 94 -0.10 9.12 -15.85
CA PRO A 94 -0.19 8.24 -14.71
C PRO A 94 -0.13 9.04 -13.39
N VAL A 95 -1.04 8.75 -12.47
CA VAL A 95 -1.07 9.40 -11.15
C VAL A 95 0.01 8.83 -10.21
N GLY A 96 0.60 7.71 -10.58
CA GLY A 96 1.51 6.94 -9.74
C GLY A 96 2.00 5.67 -10.41
N PHE A 97 2.57 4.77 -9.60
CA PHE A 97 3.02 3.46 -10.03
C PHE A 97 2.71 2.38 -8.99
N ARG A 98 2.40 1.18 -9.46
CA ARG A 98 2.27 -0.04 -8.64
C ARG A 98 3.61 -0.74 -8.55
N TYR A 99 3.92 -1.34 -7.41
CA TYR A 99 5.17 -2.06 -7.19
C TYR A 99 4.98 -3.21 -6.18
N PRO A 100 5.83 -4.25 -6.17
CA PRO A 100 5.75 -5.34 -5.20
C PRO A 100 6.03 -4.84 -3.79
N SER A 101 5.15 -5.19 -2.87
CA SER A 101 5.35 -4.93 -1.45
C SER A 101 6.54 -5.76 -0.94
N ARG A 102 7.46 -5.08 -0.25
CA ARG A 102 8.59 -5.75 0.41
C ARG A 102 8.18 -6.44 1.70
N LYS A 103 7.23 -5.83 2.41
CA LYS A 103 6.78 -6.31 3.72
C LYS A 103 5.73 -7.41 3.61
N HIS A 104 4.98 -7.43 2.50
CA HIS A 104 3.99 -8.45 2.20
C HIS A 104 4.25 -9.05 0.81
N LYS A 105 4.99 -10.15 0.76
CA LYS A 105 5.41 -10.79 -0.50
C LYS A 105 4.20 -11.15 -1.37
N SER A 106 4.40 -11.08 -2.69
CA SER A 106 3.38 -11.37 -3.72
C SER A 106 2.18 -10.41 -3.76
N HIS A 107 2.21 -9.32 -2.99
CA HIS A 107 1.18 -8.27 -3.02
C HIS A 107 1.72 -6.99 -3.64
N LEU A 108 0.83 -6.16 -4.20
CA LEU A 108 1.20 -4.91 -4.85
C LEU A 108 0.81 -3.71 -3.97
N ALA A 109 1.75 -2.80 -3.82
CA ALA A 109 1.54 -1.48 -3.26
C ALA A 109 1.44 -0.43 -4.38
N LEU A 110 0.86 0.71 -4.06
CA LEU A 110 0.66 1.85 -4.95
C LEU A 110 1.36 3.08 -4.36
N ALA A 111 2.23 3.70 -5.14
CA ALA A 111 2.77 5.03 -4.86
C ALA A 111 2.11 6.06 -5.77
N VAL A 112 1.40 7.03 -5.18
CA VAL A 112 0.78 8.17 -5.88
C VAL A 112 1.67 9.40 -5.74
N GLN A 113 1.97 10.05 -6.86
CA GLN A 113 2.79 11.26 -6.91
C GLN A 113 2.08 12.43 -6.23
N SER A 114 2.82 13.24 -5.47
CA SER A 114 2.27 14.36 -4.71
C SER A 114 1.55 15.40 -5.59
N SER A 115 2.08 15.70 -6.79
CA SER A 115 1.45 16.62 -7.74
C SER A 115 0.12 16.12 -8.28
N SER A 116 -0.13 14.80 -8.20
CA SER A 116 -1.33 14.15 -8.72
C SER A 116 -2.41 13.95 -7.66
N LEU A 117 -2.19 14.41 -6.43
CA LEU A 117 -3.13 14.21 -5.31
C LEU A 117 -4.48 14.91 -5.50
N GLU A 118 -4.50 16.08 -6.16
CA GLU A 118 -5.75 16.76 -6.48
C GLU A 118 -6.57 16.00 -7.52
N THR A 119 -5.90 15.46 -8.54
CA THR A 119 -6.54 14.55 -9.51
C THR A 119 -7.04 13.29 -8.83
N TRP A 120 -6.21 12.66 -8.00
CA TRP A 120 -6.59 11.50 -7.19
C TRP A 120 -7.86 11.79 -6.38
N ARG A 121 -7.89 12.91 -5.65
CA ARG A 121 -9.02 13.31 -4.79
C ARG A 121 -10.34 13.45 -5.56
N ARG A 122 -10.30 13.90 -6.81
CA ARG A 122 -11.49 14.00 -7.67
C ARG A 122 -11.98 12.62 -8.14
N LEU A 123 -11.06 11.67 -8.29
CA LEU A 123 -11.33 10.34 -8.84
C LEU A 123 -11.69 9.30 -7.76
N VAL A 124 -11.68 9.67 -6.48
CA VAL A 124 -11.96 8.73 -5.38
C VAL A 124 -13.01 9.25 -4.43
N ASP A 125 -13.79 8.34 -3.86
CA ASP A 125 -14.46 8.56 -2.58
C ASP A 125 -13.54 8.11 -1.45
N VAL A 126 -13.48 8.92 -0.39
CA VAL A 126 -12.64 8.66 0.79
C VAL A 126 -13.52 8.35 1.97
N GLN A 127 -13.28 7.21 2.61
CA GLN A 127 -13.83 6.88 3.91
C GLN A 127 -12.70 6.66 4.90
N VAL A 128 -12.74 7.34 6.05
CA VAL A 128 -11.76 7.15 7.12
C VAL A 128 -12.46 6.53 8.32
N LYS A 129 -11.87 5.47 8.89
CA LYS A 129 -12.36 4.83 10.12
C LYS A 129 -11.22 4.58 11.11
N PRO A 130 -11.47 4.70 12.42
CA PRO A 130 -10.55 4.19 13.42
C PRO A 130 -10.34 2.68 13.25
N PHE A 131 -9.09 2.22 13.32
CA PHE A 131 -8.75 0.81 13.21
C PHE A 131 -9.40 -0.02 14.32
N ALA A 132 -9.42 0.49 15.55
CA ALA A 132 -10.11 -0.15 16.69
C ALA A 132 -11.61 -0.42 16.43
N GLY A 133 -12.26 0.34 15.54
CA GLY A 133 -13.66 0.17 15.19
C GLY A 133 -13.91 -0.84 14.06
N MET A 134 -12.87 -1.48 13.52
CA MET A 134 -12.98 -2.39 12.38
C MET A 134 -13.28 -3.84 12.83
N PRO A 135 -14.18 -4.56 12.15
CA PRO A 135 -14.46 -5.97 12.44
C PRO A 135 -13.22 -6.88 12.41
N GLU A 136 -12.25 -6.54 11.57
CA GLU A 136 -10.97 -7.24 11.42
C GLU A 136 -10.12 -7.12 12.69
N PHE A 137 -10.21 -6.01 13.43
CA PHE A 137 -9.59 -5.85 14.75
C PHE A 137 -10.27 -6.72 15.80
N ALA A 138 -11.61 -6.77 15.81
CA ALA A 138 -12.38 -7.56 16.76
C ALA A 138 -12.11 -9.08 16.65
N LYS A 139 -11.74 -9.56 15.45
CA LYS A 139 -11.36 -10.98 15.23
C LYS A 139 -9.94 -11.32 15.67
N GLY A 140 -9.02 -10.35 15.74
CA GLY A 140 -7.62 -10.54 16.13
C GLY A 140 -7.35 -10.59 17.64
N ALA A 141 -8.35 -10.26 18.47
CA ALA A 141 -8.20 -10.26 19.93
C ALA A 141 -8.24 -11.67 20.58
N SER A 142 -8.57 -12.74 19.83
CA SER A 142 -8.78 -14.08 20.40
C SER A 142 -8.12 -15.26 19.66
N ALA A 143 -7.30 -15.05 18.62
CA ALA A 143 -6.61 -16.13 17.90
C ALA A 143 -5.39 -15.61 17.11
N PRO A 144 -4.37 -16.46 16.80
CA PRO A 144 -3.22 -16.07 15.99
C PRO A 144 -3.67 -15.52 14.62
N ASN A 145 -3.27 -14.27 14.37
CA ASN A 145 -3.85 -13.37 13.38
C ASN A 145 -3.74 -13.88 11.93
N THR A 146 -4.88 -14.26 11.34
CA THR A 146 -5.03 -14.43 9.88
C THR A 146 -6.11 -13.47 9.39
N CYS A 147 -5.70 -12.41 8.68
CA CYS A 147 -6.62 -11.50 7.98
C CYS A 147 -6.83 -12.02 6.57
N SER A 148 -7.94 -12.72 6.32
CA SER A 148 -8.43 -12.99 4.97
C SER A 148 -9.56 -12.02 4.65
N GLY A 149 -9.43 -11.30 3.54
CA GLY A 149 -10.41 -10.31 3.11
C GLY A 149 -10.32 -10.06 1.63
N ASP A 150 -10.89 -10.96 0.83
CA ASP A 150 -11.24 -10.70 -0.56
C ASP A 150 -12.40 -9.70 -0.61
N CYS A 151 -12.23 -8.57 -1.29
CA CYS A 151 -13.33 -7.69 -1.65
C CYS A 151 -13.08 -7.07 -3.04
N HIS A 152 -13.90 -7.48 -4.01
CA HIS A 152 -13.83 -7.12 -5.44
C HIS A 152 -14.27 -5.67 -5.77
N GLN A 153 -13.89 -4.70 -4.95
CA GLN A 153 -13.81 -3.30 -5.36
C GLN A 153 -12.35 -2.89 -5.20
N ILE A 154 -11.74 -2.24 -6.21
CA ILE A 154 -10.37 -1.74 -6.09
C ILE A 154 -10.38 -0.66 -5.00
N ARG A 155 -10.04 -1.08 -3.78
CA ARG A 155 -10.00 -0.26 -2.58
C ARG A 155 -8.55 -0.02 -2.26
N TYR A 156 -8.11 1.21 -2.37
CA TYR A 156 -6.79 1.55 -1.87
C TYR A 156 -6.90 1.90 -0.39
N LEU A 157 -5.97 1.40 0.42
CA LEU A 157 -5.97 1.56 1.86
C LEU A 157 -4.69 2.27 2.27
N VAL A 158 -4.86 3.39 2.98
CA VAL A 158 -3.76 4.08 3.66
C VAL A 158 -3.99 3.90 5.15
N ALA A 159 -2.97 3.38 5.82
CA ALA A 159 -2.95 3.30 7.27
C ALA A 159 -1.97 4.35 7.80
N THR A 160 -2.46 5.26 8.65
CA THR A 160 -1.64 6.30 9.28
C THR A 160 -1.63 6.10 10.79
N ARG A 161 -0.46 6.30 11.39
CA ARG A 161 -0.25 6.28 12.84
C ARG A 161 -0.22 7.70 13.38
#